data_AF-A0A6P3RP51-F1
#
_entry.id   AF-A0A6P3RP51-F1
#
_cell.length_a   1.000
_cell.length_b   1.000
_cell.length_c   1.000
_cell.angle_alpha   90.00
_cell.angle_beta   90.00
_cell.angle_gamma   90.00
#
_symmetry.space_group_name_H-M   'P 1'
#
loop_
_entity.id
_entity.type
_entity.pdbx_description
1 polymer ?
#
loop_
_entity_poly.entity_id
_entity_poly.type
_entity_poly.pdbx_seq_one_letter_code
_entity_poly.pdbx_strand_id
1 'polypeptide(L)'
;MTASPVCGVQWTGSVVKSEQTYCDRLVQDTPFLMGHGRLSEQQVDRIILQLNRYYPQILSNKDAEKFRNPKASLRVRLCDLLGHLQRSNERDCQEFYRALYIHAQPLHSRLPSRHTLQNSDCTELDSGTASQELSDRASGLLPAFQGAGSP
;
A
#
# COMPACT_ATOMS: atom_id res chain seq x y z
N MET A 1 -8.96 38.65 17.31
CA MET A 1 -7.94 38.34 18.33
C MET A 1 -8.43 37.09 19.07
N THR A 2 -8.38 35.92 18.44
CA THR A 2 -7.30 34.91 18.53
C THR A 2 -7.03 34.45 19.97
N ALA A 3 -7.57 33.30 20.34
CA ALA A 3 -6.89 32.32 21.19
C ALA A 3 -7.58 30.96 21.01
N SER A 4 -6.87 30.05 20.36
CA SER A 4 -7.23 28.66 20.09
C SER A 4 -7.55 27.88 21.38
N PRO A 5 -8.45 26.89 21.34
CA PRO A 5 -8.37 25.80 22.28
C PRO A 5 -7.24 24.87 21.83
N VAL A 6 -6.18 24.84 22.63
CA VAL A 6 -5.17 23.78 22.59
C VAL A 6 -5.89 22.46 22.83
N CYS A 7 -6.00 21.62 21.79
CA CYS A 7 -6.26 20.20 21.96
C CYS A 7 -5.02 19.57 22.62
N GLY A 8 -4.94 19.72 23.94
CA GLY A 8 -4.00 18.99 24.77
C GLY A 8 -4.39 17.52 24.74
N VAL A 9 -3.76 16.76 23.86
CA VAL A 9 -3.70 15.31 24.03
C VAL A 9 -2.54 15.07 24.99
N GLN A 10 -2.86 14.87 26.25
CA GLN A 10 -1.92 14.43 27.28
C GLN A 10 -1.46 13.02 26.89
N TRP A 11 -0.23 12.87 26.39
CA TRP A 11 0.36 11.57 26.07
C TRP A 11 0.80 10.89 27.36
N THR A 12 -0.12 10.24 28.05
CA THR A 12 0.19 9.27 29.11
C THR A 12 -0.56 7.99 28.82
N GLY A 13 0.15 6.92 28.50
CA GLY A 13 -0.43 5.59 28.41
C GLY A 13 0.29 4.74 27.37
N SER A 14 0.98 3.71 27.86
CA SER A 14 1.43 2.50 27.19
C SER A 14 1.67 2.56 25.69
N VAL A 15 2.87 2.14 25.27
CA VAL A 15 3.05 1.42 24.00
C VAL A 15 2.12 0.20 24.05
N VAL A 16 0.84 0.39 23.76
CA VAL A 16 -0.01 -0.68 23.29
C VAL A 16 0.52 -0.87 21.89
N LYS A 17 1.38 -1.89 21.71
CA LYS A 17 1.39 -2.62 20.44
C LYS A 17 -0.04 -3.15 20.29
N SER A 18 -0.99 -2.29 19.93
CA SER A 18 -2.33 -2.71 19.66
C SER A 18 -2.17 -3.65 18.50
N GLU A 19 -2.50 -4.92 18.69
CA GLU A 19 -2.85 -5.80 17.60
C GLU A 19 -4.05 -5.17 16.91
N GLN A 20 -3.79 -4.12 16.13
CA GLN A 20 -4.81 -3.33 15.48
C GLN A 20 -5.43 -4.28 14.48
N THR A 21 -6.69 -4.61 14.73
CA THR A 21 -7.44 -5.54 13.89
C THR A 21 -7.42 -5.04 12.46
N TYR A 22 -7.58 -5.94 11.50
CA TYR A 22 -7.66 -5.52 10.10
C TYR A 22 -8.82 -4.54 9.88
N CYS A 23 -9.89 -4.65 10.66
CA CYS A 23 -11.02 -3.74 10.55
C CYS A 23 -10.73 -2.36 11.15
N ASP A 24 -10.01 -2.25 12.28
CA ASP A 24 -9.54 -0.96 12.80
C ASP A 24 -8.65 -0.23 11.78
N ARG A 25 -7.70 -0.96 11.18
CA ARG A 25 -6.86 -0.41 10.12
C ARG A 25 -7.70 0.02 8.91
N LEU A 26 -8.74 -0.75 8.57
CA LEU A 26 -9.59 -0.43 7.43
C LEU A 26 -10.38 0.86 7.66
N VAL A 27 -10.87 1.09 8.88
CA VAL A 27 -11.54 2.35 9.27
C VAL A 27 -10.55 3.51 9.13
N GLN A 28 -9.32 3.35 9.61
CA GLN A 28 -8.27 4.37 9.52
C GLN A 28 -7.87 4.68 8.07
N ASP A 29 -7.75 3.65 7.22
CA ASP A 29 -7.32 3.78 5.82
C ASP A 29 -8.47 4.19 4.88
N THR A 30 -9.72 4.05 5.30
CA THR A 30 -10.92 4.42 4.52
C THR A 30 -10.83 5.83 3.93
N PRO A 31 -10.59 6.92 4.68
CA PRO A 31 -10.49 8.26 4.11
C PRO A 31 -9.36 8.40 3.08
N PHE A 32 -8.27 7.64 3.25
CA PHE A 32 -7.15 7.63 2.30
C PHE A 32 -7.52 6.91 1.00
N LEU A 33 -8.15 5.74 1.08
CA LEU A 33 -8.69 5.01 -0.07
C LEU A 33 -9.80 5.81 -0.78
N MET A 34 -10.55 6.59 0.02
CA MET A 34 -11.47 7.70 -0.29
C MET A 34 -10.98 8.74 -1.31
N GLY A 35 -9.65 8.92 -1.33
CA GLY A 35 -8.99 10.01 -2.03
C GLY A 35 -9.25 9.99 -3.54
N HIS A 36 -9.48 11.16 -4.14
CA HIS A 36 -9.62 11.26 -5.59
C HIS A 36 -8.38 10.69 -6.29
N GLY A 37 -8.59 9.83 -7.28
CA GLY A 37 -7.52 9.23 -8.08
C GLY A 37 -6.58 8.31 -7.29
N ARG A 38 -7.02 7.75 -6.16
CA ARG A 38 -6.30 6.66 -5.48
C ARG A 38 -6.62 5.35 -6.15
N LEU A 39 -7.89 4.95 -6.14
CA LEU A 39 -8.36 3.76 -6.85
C LEU A 39 -9.06 4.15 -8.15
N SER A 40 -8.71 3.46 -9.23
CA SER A 40 -9.48 3.53 -10.49
C SER A 40 -10.66 2.56 -10.45
N GLU A 41 -11.68 2.85 -11.25
CA GLU A 41 -12.87 2.00 -11.36
C GLU A 41 -12.52 0.55 -11.72
N GLN A 42 -11.57 0.37 -12.62
CA GLN A 42 -11.05 -0.94 -13.02
C GLN A 42 -10.38 -1.70 -11.86
N GLN A 43 -9.68 -1.00 -10.97
CA GLN A 43 -9.06 -1.63 -9.80
C GLN A 43 -10.12 -2.08 -8.80
N VAL A 44 -11.11 -1.24 -8.54
CA VAL A 44 -12.22 -1.57 -7.62
C VAL A 44 -13.01 -2.77 -8.12
N ASP A 45 -13.34 -2.79 -9.42
CA ASP A 45 -14.04 -3.92 -10.04
C ASP A 45 -13.26 -5.24 -9.92
N ARG A 46 -11.94 -5.21 -10.10
CA ARG A 46 -11.07 -6.38 -9.90
C ARG A 46 -11.00 -6.81 -8.44
N ILE A 47 -10.91 -5.86 -7.50
CA ILE A 47 -10.94 -6.15 -6.07
C ILE A 47 -12.25 -6.82 -5.68
N ILE A 48 -13.40 -6.30 -6.16
CA ILE A 48 -14.71 -6.90 -5.91
C ILE A 48 -14.78 -8.32 -6.47
N LEU A 49 -14.28 -8.55 -7.69
CA LEU A 49 -14.21 -9.88 -8.28
C LEU A 49 -13.32 -10.83 -7.47
N GLN A 50 -12.18 -10.37 -6.99
CA GLN A 50 -11.27 -11.18 -6.17
C GLN A 50 -11.97 -11.66 -4.90
N LEU A 51 -12.71 -10.77 -4.24
CA LEU A 51 -13.48 -11.07 -3.03
C LEU A 51 -14.72 -11.95 -3.28
N ASN A 52 -15.22 -11.99 -4.51
CA ASN A 52 -16.36 -12.83 -4.89
C ASN A 52 -15.96 -14.23 -5.41
N ARG A 53 -14.84 -14.33 -6.13
CA ARG A 53 -14.44 -15.54 -6.88
C ARG A 53 -13.53 -16.48 -6.09
N TYR A 54 -12.75 -15.96 -5.15
CA TYR A 54 -11.75 -16.74 -4.43
C TYR A 54 -12.26 -17.13 -3.05
N TYR A 55 -11.85 -18.33 -2.60
CA TYR A 55 -12.18 -18.83 -1.27
C TYR A 55 -11.18 -18.27 -0.23
N PRO A 56 -11.65 -17.77 0.92
CA PRO A 56 -13.05 -17.68 1.36
C PRO A 56 -13.81 -16.58 0.61
N GLN A 57 -15.05 -16.90 0.19
CA GLN A 57 -15.90 -15.94 -0.53
C GLN A 57 -16.41 -14.89 0.46
N ILE A 58 -15.88 -13.68 0.34
CA ILE A 58 -16.21 -12.54 1.21
C ILE A 58 -17.49 -11.85 0.74
N LEU A 59 -17.61 -11.65 -0.58
CA LEU A 59 -18.78 -11.01 -1.17
C LEU A 59 -19.70 -12.03 -1.83
N SER A 60 -20.99 -11.96 -1.51
CA SER A 60 -22.02 -12.70 -2.25
C SER A 60 -22.10 -12.20 -3.69
N ASN A 61 -22.58 -13.05 -4.61
CA ASN A 61 -22.75 -12.65 -6.01
C ASN A 61 -23.63 -11.38 -6.14
N LYS A 62 -24.71 -11.33 -5.35
CA LYS A 62 -25.59 -10.16 -5.26
C LYS A 62 -24.87 -8.87 -4.85
N ASP A 63 -23.99 -8.94 -3.85
CA ASP A 63 -23.23 -7.78 -3.38
C ASP A 63 -22.17 -7.34 -4.39
N ALA A 64 -21.50 -8.31 -5.02
CA ALA A 64 -20.54 -8.05 -6.08
C ALA A 64 -21.18 -7.34 -7.28
N GLU A 65 -22.38 -7.78 -7.71
CA GLU A 65 -23.15 -7.10 -8.77
C GLU A 65 -23.55 -5.68 -8.35
N LYS A 66 -23.97 -5.49 -7.09
CA LYS A 66 -24.33 -4.18 -6.54
C LYS A 66 -23.14 -3.21 -6.54
N PHE A 67 -21.97 -3.66 -6.08
CA PHE A 67 -20.76 -2.83 -5.99
C PHE A 67 -20.06 -2.60 -7.34
N ARG A 68 -20.46 -3.32 -8.39
CA ARG A 68 -19.99 -3.11 -9.77
C ARG A 68 -20.98 -2.34 -10.64
N ASN A 69 -22.05 -1.79 -10.07
CA ASN A 69 -23.05 -1.07 -10.84
C ASN A 69 -22.45 0.21 -11.47
N PRO A 70 -22.33 0.30 -12.81
CA PRO A 70 -21.73 1.45 -13.48
C PRO A 70 -22.56 2.74 -13.35
N LYS A 71 -23.84 2.63 -12.93
CA LYS A 71 -24.70 3.79 -12.69
C LYS A 71 -24.38 4.53 -11.38
N ALA A 72 -23.68 3.87 -10.45
CA ALA A 72 -23.30 4.46 -9.18
C ALA A 72 -21.87 5.00 -9.22
N SER A 73 -21.66 6.19 -8.64
CA SER A 73 -20.33 6.79 -8.58
C SER A 73 -19.33 5.87 -7.88
N LEU A 74 -18.08 5.83 -8.38
CA LEU A 74 -17.02 4.97 -7.84
C LEU A 74 -16.83 5.15 -6.33
N ARG A 75 -16.92 6.39 -5.85
CA ARG A 75 -16.78 6.72 -4.43
C ARG A 75 -17.87 6.13 -3.56
N VAL A 76 -19.12 6.22 -3.99
CA VAL A 76 -20.25 5.65 -3.25
C VAL A 76 -20.10 4.14 -3.19
N ARG A 77 -19.75 3.49 -4.31
CA ARG A 77 -19.52 2.04 -4.37
C ARG A 77 -18.38 1.60 -3.45
N LEU A 78 -17.28 2.35 -3.43
CA LEU A 78 -16.14 2.07 -2.56
C LEU A 78 -16.51 2.26 -1.08
N CYS A 79 -17.24 3.33 -0.75
CA CYS A 79 -17.70 3.60 0.62
C CYS A 79 -18.64 2.48 1.12
N ASP A 80 -19.58 2.05 0.28
CA ASP A 80 -20.51 0.97 0.63
C ASP A 80 -19.77 -0.37 0.81
N LEU A 81 -18.79 -0.67 -0.06
CA LEU A 81 -17.96 -1.87 0.06
C LEU A 81 -17.15 -1.85 1.37
N LEU A 82 -16.45 -0.75 1.66
CA LEU A 82 -15.66 -0.61 2.88
C LEU A 82 -16.54 -0.68 4.13
N GLY A 83 -17.72 -0.04 4.11
CA GLY A 83 -18.69 -0.10 5.20
C GLY A 83 -19.30 -1.49 5.41
N HIS A 84 -19.40 -2.30 4.34
CA HIS A 84 -19.81 -3.70 4.43
C HIS A 84 -18.72 -4.54 5.10
N LEU A 85 -17.47 -4.42 4.67
CA LEU A 85 -16.34 -5.15 5.23
C LEU A 85 -16.13 -4.85 6.72
N GLN A 86 -16.26 -3.57 7.12
CA GLN A 86 -16.19 -3.15 8.52
C GLN A 86 -17.27 -3.77 9.42
N ARG A 87 -18.44 -4.12 8.86
CA ARG A 87 -19.56 -4.74 9.59
C ARG A 87 -19.58 -6.27 9.54
N SER A 88 -18.79 -6.87 8.66
CA SER A 88 -18.70 -8.33 8.56
C SER A 88 -17.78 -8.91 9.63
N ASN A 89 -16.52 -9.18 9.31
CA ASN A 89 -15.57 -9.87 10.18
C ASN A 89 -14.12 -9.47 9.86
N GLU A 90 -13.20 -9.76 10.77
CA GLU A 90 -11.78 -9.47 10.59
C GLU A 90 -11.16 -10.18 9.37
N ARG A 91 -11.62 -11.40 9.06
CA ARG A 91 -11.16 -12.16 7.89
C ARG A 91 -11.50 -11.44 6.57
N ASP A 92 -12.66 -10.81 6.51
CA ASP A 92 -13.14 -10.07 5.35
C ASP A 92 -12.27 -8.83 5.13
N CYS A 93 -11.97 -8.11 6.22
CA CYS A 93 -11.03 -7.00 6.22
C CYS A 93 -9.64 -7.46 5.74
N GLN A 94 -9.14 -8.61 6.19
CA GLN A 94 -7.85 -9.17 5.77
C GLN A 94 -7.80 -9.52 4.27
N GLU A 95 -8.81 -10.23 3.76
CA GLU A 95 -8.88 -10.58 2.34
C GLU A 95 -9.02 -9.34 1.45
N PHE A 96 -9.65 -8.27 1.94
CA PHE A 96 -9.63 -6.99 1.24
C PHE A 96 -8.22 -6.44 1.07
N TYR A 97 -7.38 -6.44 2.11
CA TYR A 97 -5.97 -6.02 1.99
C TYR A 97 -5.21 -6.91 1.00
N ARG A 98 -5.50 -8.21 0.99
CA ARG A 98 -4.90 -9.15 0.04
C ARG A 98 -5.31 -8.84 -1.41
N ALA A 99 -6.59 -8.60 -1.67
CA ALA A 99 -7.08 -8.19 -2.99
C ALA A 99 -6.51 -6.83 -3.41
N LEU A 100 -6.43 -5.88 -2.48
CA LEU A 100 -5.85 -4.55 -2.68
C LEU A 100 -4.36 -4.66 -3.00
N TYR A 101 -3.61 -5.54 -2.34
CA TYR A 101 -2.20 -5.80 -2.64
C TYR A 101 -2.00 -6.31 -4.08
N ILE A 102 -2.87 -7.23 -4.53
CA ILE A 102 -2.77 -7.83 -5.88
C ILE A 102 -3.11 -6.80 -6.98
N HIS A 103 -4.14 -5.98 -6.79
CA HIS A 103 -4.68 -5.11 -7.84
C HIS A 103 -4.27 -3.63 -7.72
N ALA A 104 -3.76 -3.23 -6.55
CA ALA A 104 -3.36 -1.86 -6.26
C ALA A 104 -2.12 -1.82 -5.35
N GLN A 105 -1.12 -2.66 -5.67
CA GLN A 105 0.17 -2.73 -4.96
C GLN A 105 0.78 -1.35 -4.64
N PRO A 106 0.80 -0.35 -5.54
CA PRO A 106 1.39 0.96 -5.26
C PRO A 106 0.60 1.80 -4.25
N LEU A 107 -0.69 1.50 -4.04
CA LEU A 107 -1.48 2.15 -2.98
C LEU A 107 -1.30 1.42 -1.66
N HIS A 108 -1.24 0.09 -1.71
CA HIS A 108 -1.07 -0.74 -0.53
C HIS A 108 0.20 -0.39 0.25
N SER A 109 1.30 -0.04 -0.43
CA SER A 109 2.54 0.41 0.22
C SER A 109 2.43 1.77 0.92
N ARG A 110 1.50 2.63 0.48
CA ARG A 110 1.30 4.00 0.99
C ARG A 110 0.18 4.12 2.01
N LEU A 111 -0.35 2.99 2.48
CA LEU A 111 -1.41 2.97 3.47
C LEU A 111 -0.92 3.48 4.82
N PRO A 112 -1.63 4.45 5.46
CA PRO A 112 -1.22 4.99 6.74
C PRO A 112 -1.11 3.92 7.83
N SER A 113 -1.92 2.85 7.77
CA SER A 113 -1.81 1.68 8.65
C SER A 113 -0.48 0.92 8.57
N ARG A 114 0.31 1.08 7.50
CA ARG A 114 1.68 0.51 7.39
C ARG A 114 2.76 1.48 7.90
N HIS A 115 2.52 2.79 7.82
CA HIS A 115 3.50 3.80 8.27
C HIS A 115 3.64 3.85 9.79
N THR A 116 2.62 3.45 10.55
CA THR A 116 2.72 3.27 12.01
C THR A 116 3.69 2.15 12.42
N LEU A 117 3.97 1.21 11.51
CA LEU A 117 4.93 0.11 11.71
C LEU A 117 6.33 0.47 11.21
N GLN A 118 6.44 1.37 10.23
CA GLN A 118 7.69 1.70 9.52
C GLN A 118 8.43 2.93 10.07
N ASN A 119 7.88 3.67 11.05
CA ASN A 119 8.60 4.77 11.68
C ASN A 119 9.68 4.31 12.69
N SER A 120 9.92 3.01 12.82
CA SER A 120 10.99 2.47 13.69
C SER A 120 12.24 2.06 12.93
N ASP A 121 12.26 2.09 11.60
CA ASP A 121 13.44 1.70 10.82
C ASP A 121 13.44 2.38 9.44
N CYS A 122 13.75 3.67 9.44
CA CYS A 122 14.22 4.38 8.26
C CYS A 122 15.69 4.76 8.50
N THR A 123 16.59 3.78 8.46
CA THR A 123 17.97 4.09 8.05
C THR A 123 17.98 4.28 6.54
N GLU A 124 18.11 5.54 6.14
CA GLU A 124 18.72 6.03 4.91
C GLU A 124 18.56 5.18 3.64
N LEU A 125 17.63 5.59 2.78
CA LEU A 125 17.82 5.43 1.35
C LEU A 125 18.66 6.63 0.87
N ASP A 126 19.98 6.43 0.75
CA ASP A 126 20.85 7.31 -0.03
C ASP A 126 20.40 7.22 -1.49
N SER A 127 19.74 8.27 -1.95
CA SER A 127 19.37 8.42 -3.35
C SER A 127 19.52 9.88 -3.71
N GLY A 128 20.78 10.26 -3.91
CA GLY A 128 21.14 11.15 -4.99
C GLY A 128 22.12 12.23 -4.56
N THR A 129 23.32 12.22 -5.16
CA THR A 129 23.67 13.32 -6.06
C THR A 129 24.71 12.87 -7.08
N ALA A 130 24.41 13.09 -8.36
CA ALA A 130 25.41 13.09 -9.41
C ALA A 130 26.49 14.12 -9.08
N SER A 131 27.76 13.72 -9.14
CA SER A 131 28.84 14.64 -9.46
C SER A 131 29.59 14.08 -10.64
N GLN A 132 29.25 14.70 -11.76
CA GLN A 132 29.95 14.70 -13.01
C GLN A 132 31.34 15.33 -12.78
N GLU A 133 32.40 14.53 -12.92
CA GLU A 133 33.72 15.07 -13.26
C GLU A 133 34.34 14.23 -14.37
N LEU A 134 34.85 14.98 -15.34
CA LEU A 134 35.40 14.56 -16.61
C LEU A 134 36.89 14.21 -16.44
N SER A 135 37.33 13.32 -17.31
CA SER A 135 38.61 13.39 -18.03
C SER A 135 39.91 12.90 -17.39
N ASP A 136 40.61 12.14 -18.26
CA ASP A 136 42.07 12.05 -18.43
C ASP A 136 42.90 11.14 -17.52
N ARG A 137 43.04 9.87 -17.94
CA ARG A 137 44.33 9.23 -18.36
C ARG A 137 44.10 7.75 -18.69
N ALA A 138 44.09 7.37 -19.97
CA ALA A 138 45.25 6.94 -20.74
C ALA A 138 45.89 5.61 -20.29
N SER A 139 45.79 4.63 -21.20
CA SER A 139 46.84 3.65 -21.56
C SER A 139 47.01 2.39 -20.71
N GLY A 140 46.33 1.34 -21.17
CA GLY A 140 46.90 0.07 -21.65
C GLY A 140 48.04 -0.59 -20.88
N LEU A 141 47.80 -1.83 -20.43
CA LEU A 141 48.72 -2.96 -20.62
C LEU A 141 48.02 -4.29 -20.26
N LEU A 142 47.78 -5.11 -21.29
CA LEU A 142 47.48 -6.54 -21.18
C LEU A 142 48.76 -7.31 -20.82
N PRO A 143 48.74 -8.32 -19.94
CA PRO A 143 49.79 -9.32 -19.91
C PRO A 143 49.50 -10.43 -20.93
N ALA A 144 50.40 -10.58 -21.88
CA ALA A 144 50.45 -11.64 -22.86
C ALA A 144 50.74 -13.00 -22.18
N PHE A 145 49.90 -14.00 -22.45
CA PHE A 145 50.26 -15.41 -22.24
C PHE A 145 50.91 -15.94 -23.52
N GLN A 146 52.24 -16.11 -23.48
CA GLN A 146 53.01 -16.67 -24.57
C GLN A 146 53.30 -18.14 -24.29
N GLY A 147 52.87 -19.00 -25.22
CA GLY A 147 53.21 -20.41 -25.23
C GLY A 147 54.64 -20.66 -25.72
N ALA A 148 55.26 -21.67 -25.12
CA ALA A 148 56.41 -22.44 -25.59
C ALA A 148 56.34 -23.76 -24.81
N GLY A 149 56.56 -24.96 -25.33
CA GLY A 149 57.05 -25.47 -26.60
C GLY A 149 57.40 -26.94 -26.28
N SER A 150 56.86 -27.89 -27.03
CA SER A 150 57.09 -29.33 -26.83
C SER A 150 58.50 -29.74 -27.29
N PRO A 151 59.09 -30.79 -26.70
CA PRO A 151 60.25 -31.48 -27.26
C PRO A 151 59.89 -32.39 -28.46
#